data_AF-A0A7D5MK53-F1
#
_entry.id   AF-A0A7D5MK53-F1
#
_cell.length_a   1.000
_cell.length_b   1.000
_cell.length_c   1.000
_cell.angle_alpha   90.00
_cell.angle_beta   90.00
_cell.angle_gamma   90.00
#
_symmetry.space_group_name_H-M   'P 1'
#
loop_
_entity.id
_entity.type
_entity.pdbx_description
1 polymer ?
#
loop_
_entity_poly.entity_id
_entity_poly.type
_entity_poly.pdbx_seq_one_letter_code
_entity_poly.pdbx_strand_id
1 'polypeptide(L)'
;MNNSNEISNLDFPVGRVIRAALEDLSEEHWKFILGTMTMDEFISHRVDIYLEVLETAMHNGYDEAGAKEIALKECLAGISEADE
;
A
#
# COMPACT_ATOMS: atom_id res chain seq x y z
N MET A 1 -27.10 -12.81 14.12
CA MET A 1 -26.05 -11.79 13.92
C MET A 1 -24.87 -12.46 13.25
N ASN A 2 -24.10 -11.70 12.48
CA ASN A 2 -22.86 -12.07 11.75
C ASN A 2 -23.06 -12.24 10.24
N ASN A 3 -22.74 -11.17 9.51
CA ASN A 3 -21.92 -11.17 8.31
C ASN A 3 -21.48 -9.71 8.12
N SER A 4 -20.67 -9.22 9.05
CA SER A 4 -19.88 -8.01 8.80
C SER A 4 -18.91 -8.40 7.69
N ASN A 5 -19.16 -7.90 6.49
CA ASN A 5 -18.31 -8.08 5.34
C ASN A 5 -17.07 -7.18 5.54
N GLU A 6 -16.25 -7.52 6.54
CA GLU A 6 -14.98 -6.84 6.81
C GLU A 6 -14.06 -7.19 5.65
N ILE A 7 -14.03 -6.31 4.65
CA ILE A 7 -13.12 -6.41 3.52
C ILE A 7 -11.72 -6.31 4.11
N SER A 8 -10.96 -7.41 4.01
CA SER A 8 -9.56 -7.41 4.42
C SER A 8 -8.78 -6.45 3.54
N ASN A 9 -7.81 -5.74 4.12
CA ASN A 9 -6.89 -4.88 3.37
C ASN A 9 -6.17 -5.65 2.23
N LEU A 10 -6.01 -6.97 2.37
CA LEU A 10 -5.44 -7.85 1.34
C LEU A 10 -6.35 -8.06 0.12
N ASP A 11 -7.65 -7.79 0.24
CA ASP A 11 -8.62 -7.91 -0.85
C ASP A 11 -8.61 -6.69 -1.78
N PHE A 12 -7.99 -5.58 -1.34
CA PHE A 12 -7.90 -4.37 -2.15
C PHE A 12 -6.94 -4.55 -3.34
N PRO A 13 -7.28 -4.01 -4.52
CA PRO A 13 -6.43 -4.12 -5.71
C PRO A 13 -5.04 -3.51 -5.49
N VAL A 14 -4.92 -2.47 -4.66
CA VAL A 14 -3.62 -1.86 -4.31
C VAL A 14 -2.71 -2.82 -3.54
N GLY A 15 -3.26 -3.76 -2.76
CA GLY A 15 -2.48 -4.79 -2.08
C GLY A 15 -1.70 -5.68 -3.05
N ARG A 16 -2.27 -5.95 -4.24
CA ARG A 16 -1.57 -6.68 -5.31
C ARG A 16 -0.42 -5.87 -5.90
N VAL A 17 -0.59 -4.56 -6.01
CA VAL A 17 0.45 -3.65 -6.52
C VAL A 17 1.62 -3.59 -5.54
N ILE A 18 1.33 -3.45 -4.23
CA ILE A 18 2.34 -3.44 -3.18
C ILE A 18 3.09 -4.78 -3.14
N ARG A 19 2.37 -5.90 -3.24
CA ARG A 19 2.99 -7.23 -3.31
C ARG A 19 3.91 -7.36 -4.52
N ALA A 20 3.45 -6.97 -5.70
CA ALA A 20 4.26 -7.01 -6.91
C ALA A 20 5.53 -6.14 -6.79
N ALA A 21 5.40 -4.94 -6.20
CA ALA A 21 6.54 -4.06 -5.98
C ALA A 21 7.57 -4.66 -4.99
N LEU A 22 7.11 -5.38 -3.95
CA LEU A 22 8.01 -6.09 -3.04
C LEU A 22 8.67 -7.30 -3.71
N GLU A 23 7.92 -8.06 -4.51
CA GLU A 23 8.42 -9.25 -5.21
C GLU A 23 9.37 -8.90 -6.37
N ASP A 24 9.32 -7.67 -6.87
CA ASP A 24 10.29 -7.13 -7.85
C ASP A 24 11.67 -6.91 -7.22
N LEU A 25 11.74 -6.72 -5.90
CA LEU A 25 12.99 -6.57 -5.16
C LEU A 25 13.69 -7.92 -4.95
N SER A 26 15.03 -7.87 -4.87
CA SER A 26 15.83 -9.02 -4.45
C SER A 26 15.40 -9.57 -3.08
N GLU A 27 15.56 -10.87 -2.86
CA GLU A 27 15.12 -11.54 -1.62
C GLU A 27 15.64 -10.89 -0.34
N GLU A 28 16.90 -10.47 -0.38
CA GLU A 28 17.56 -9.79 0.72
C GLU A 28 16.95 -8.41 1.02
N HIS A 29 16.52 -7.69 -0.01
CA HIS A 29 15.92 -6.35 0.12
C HIS A 29 14.51 -6.39 0.69
N TRP A 30 13.61 -7.21 0.14
CA TRP A 30 12.26 -7.25 0.71
C TRP A 30 12.24 -7.88 2.10
N LYS A 31 13.14 -8.85 2.40
CA LYS A 31 13.34 -9.31 3.79
C LYS A 31 13.84 -8.20 4.72
N PHE A 32 14.74 -7.34 4.26
CA PHE A 32 15.19 -6.17 5.01
C PHE A 32 14.05 -5.19 5.28
N ILE A 33 13.22 -4.91 4.27
CA ILE A 33 12.05 -4.00 4.37
C ILE A 33 10.98 -4.57 5.31
N LEU A 34 10.70 -5.88 5.21
CA LEU A 34 9.73 -6.55 6.08
C LEU A 34 10.21 -6.61 7.54
N GLY A 35 11.52 -6.71 7.75
CA GLY A 35 12.11 -6.84 9.08
C GLY A 35 11.60 -8.09 9.80
N THR A 36 10.76 -7.90 10.82
CA THR A 36 10.12 -8.98 11.58
C THR A 36 8.66 -9.24 11.19
N MET A 37 8.08 -8.42 10.29
CA MET A 37 6.69 -8.53 9.88
C MET A 37 6.52 -9.57 8.77
N THR A 38 5.34 -10.19 8.70
CA THR A 38 4.99 -11.00 7.53
C THR A 38 4.66 -10.11 6.33
N MET A 39 4.76 -10.68 5.13
CA MET A 39 4.42 -9.96 3.90
C MET A 39 2.97 -9.46 3.90
N ASP A 40 2.03 -10.26 4.42
CA ASP A 40 0.62 -9.88 4.51
C ASP A 40 0.38 -8.74 5.52
N GLU A 41 1.06 -8.76 6.67
CA GLU A 41 1.00 -7.65 7.63
C GLU A 41 1.53 -6.36 7.04
N PHE A 42 2.67 -6.44 6.33
CA PHE A 42 3.24 -5.28 5.67
C PHE A 42 2.33 -4.74 4.56
N ILE A 43 1.78 -5.61 3.71
CA ILE A 43 0.82 -5.21 2.67
C ILE A 43 -0.40 -4.55 3.31
N SER A 44 -0.95 -5.13 4.39
CA SER A 44 -2.09 -4.56 5.11
C SER A 44 -1.79 -3.15 5.61
N HIS A 45 -0.63 -2.94 6.24
CA HIS A 45 -0.19 -1.63 6.71
C HIS A 45 -0.03 -0.62 5.56
N ARG A 46 0.51 -1.03 4.42
CA ARG A 46 0.65 -0.16 3.26
C ARG A 46 -0.69 0.19 2.61
N VAL A 47 -1.66 -0.72 2.63
CA VAL A 47 -3.04 -0.45 2.19
C VAL A 47 -3.72 0.56 3.11
N ASP A 48 -3.52 0.49 4.43
CA ASP A 48 -4.05 1.50 5.36
C ASP A 48 -3.50 2.89 5.04
N ILE A 49 -2.19 3.02 4.80
CA ILE A 49 -1.55 4.28 4.38
C ILE A 49 -2.16 4.78 3.07
N TYR A 50 -2.36 3.89 2.09
CA TYR A 50 -2.98 4.26 0.82
C TYR A 50 -4.37 4.87 1.04
N LEU A 51 -5.22 4.24 1.85
CA LEU A 51 -6.58 4.74 2.11
C LEU A 51 -6.58 6.07 2.87
N GLU A 52 -5.72 6.22 3.89
CA GLU A 52 -5.59 7.46 4.66
C GLU A 52 -5.12 8.63 3.78
N VAL A 53 -4.09 8.41 2.96
CA VAL A 53 -3.57 9.44 2.06
C VAL A 53 -4.57 9.76 0.95
N LEU A 54 -5.27 8.75 0.42
CA LEU A 54 -6.31 8.95 -0.58
C LEU A 54 -7.44 9.83 -0.04
N GLU A 55 -7.97 9.50 1.14
CA GLU A 55 -9.00 10.30 1.80
C GLU A 55 -8.52 11.73 2.04
N THR A 56 -7.30 11.88 2.55
CA THR A 56 -6.69 13.19 2.81
C THR A 56 -6.53 14.01 1.52
N ALA A 57 -6.06 13.42 0.43
CA ALA A 57 -5.90 14.11 -0.85
C ALA A 57 -7.27 14.50 -1.44
N MET A 58 -8.26 13.63 -1.37
CA MET A 58 -9.62 13.98 -1.80
C MET A 58 -10.21 15.15 -0.98
N HIS A 59 -9.99 15.17 0.34
CA HIS A 59 -10.41 16.28 1.21
C HIS A 59 -9.67 17.60 0.90
N ASN A 60 -8.44 17.53 0.40
CA ASN A 60 -7.68 18.70 -0.04
C ASN A 60 -8.08 19.22 -1.43
N GLY A 61 -9.07 18.61 -2.07
CA GLY A 61 -9.61 19.05 -3.36
C GLY A 61 -8.87 18.53 -4.59
N TYR A 62 -8.04 17.49 -4.44
CA TYR A 62 -7.49 16.76 -5.57
C TYR A 62 -8.56 15.90 -6.23
N ASP A 63 -8.57 15.83 -7.56
CA ASP A 63 -9.39 14.87 -8.30
C ASP A 63 -8.99 13.43 -7.96
N GLU A 64 -9.91 12.48 -8.17
CA GLU A 64 -9.70 11.07 -7.82
C GLU A 64 -8.39 10.49 -8.39
N ALA A 65 -8.06 10.82 -9.65
CA ALA A 65 -6.82 10.35 -10.28
C ALA A 65 -5.57 10.91 -9.57
N GLY A 66 -5.57 12.20 -9.24
CA GLY A 66 -4.46 12.82 -8.52
C GLY A 66 -4.32 12.31 -7.09
N ALA A 67 -5.44 12.12 -6.39
CA ALA A 67 -5.46 11.55 -5.05
C ALA A 67 -4.93 10.10 -5.04
N LYS A 68 -5.31 9.28 -6.03
CA LYS A 68 -4.80 7.92 -6.20
C LYS A 68 -3.29 7.88 -6.49
N GLU A 69 -2.78 8.81 -7.28
CA GLU A 69 -1.35 8.92 -7.59
C GLU A 69 -0.53 9.27 -6.34
N ILE A 70 -0.99 10.26 -5.57
CA ILE A 70 -0.35 10.66 -4.30
C ILE A 70 -0.37 9.48 -3.32
N ALA A 71 -1.52 8.85 -3.12
CA ALA A 71 -1.65 7.70 -2.22
C ALA A 71 -0.78 6.51 -2.63
N LEU A 72 -0.69 6.23 -3.93
CA LEU A 72 0.15 5.15 -4.45
C LEU A 72 1.64 5.42 -4.22
N LYS A 73 2.07 6.66 -4.43
CA LYS A 73 3.45 7.07 -4.16
C LYS A 73 3.81 6.89 -2.69
N GLU A 74 2.96 7.33 -1.78
CA GLU A 74 3.20 7.21 -0.34
C GLU A 74 3.17 5.76 0.13
N CYS A 75 2.24 4.94 -0.35
CA CYS A 75 2.17 3.54 0.08
C CYS A 75 3.35 2.70 -0.43
N LEU A 76 3.95 3.07 -1.57
CA LEU A 76 5.14 2.43 -2.15
C LEU A 76 6.46 3.04 -1.67
N ALA A 77 6.41 4.12 -0.87
CA ALA A 77 7.60 4.78 -0.36
C ALA A 77 8.48 3.82 0.47
N GLY A 78 9.75 3.71 0.07
CA GLY A 78 10.73 2.78 0.66
C GLY A 78 10.66 1.34 0.15
N ILE A 79 9.78 1.05 -0.82
CA ILE A 79 9.77 -0.22 -1.59
C ILE A 79 10.30 0.06 -2.99
N SER A 80 9.75 1.09 -3.63
CA SER A 80 10.15 1.54 -4.95
C SER A 80 10.96 2.82 -4.81
N GLU A 81 12.24 2.71 -4.43
CA GLU A 81 13.22 3.80 -4.58
C GLU A 81 13.63 3.98 -6.06
N ALA A 82 12.66 3.86 -6.97
CA ALA A 82 12.83 4.17 -8.37
C ALA A 82 12.31 5.60 -8.64
N ASP A 83 13.01 6.60 -8.07
CA ASP A 83 13.17 7.93 -8.67
C ASP A 83 14.23 8.72 -7.88
N GLU A 84 15.45 8.68 -8.39
CA GLU A 84 16.43 9.77 -8.28
C GLU A 84 16.43 10.52 -9.62
#